data_AF-A0AAW3M8H3-F1
#
_entry.id   AF-A0AAW3M8H3-F1
#
_cell.length_a   1.000
_cell.length_b   1.000
_cell.length_c   1.000
_cell.angle_alpha   90.00
_cell.angle_beta   90.00
_cell.angle_gamma   90.00
#
_symmetry.space_group_name_H-M   'P 1'
#
loop_
_entity.id
_entity.type
_entity.pdbx_description
1 polymer ?
#
loop_
_entity_poly.entity_id
_entity_poly.type
_entity_poly.pdbx_seq_one_letter_code
_entity_poly.pdbx_strand_id
1 'polypeptide(L)'
;QAEISKIENGLNSPTVDLMKQIATRLKVPIALLFEELQENEEMERFDQTVSALLRDEKYEQIKRYISKHNNNENIELVILNAYFRIIVDLKQDQYDFRTATFLLNNLLIERDVQNESITLFIRIKTAIANLYAEHKLFHLTTNSYLDIEILLESLNSSLYVTSLIKIYFNHAQILLYQDLFEESKIYIQKGIELCLLHQQTFLLGHLYFQLGNYQEAVGIDSFQKTYTVAYTLLHALELKSTKQKVVDLKEEHLLFTFE
;
A
#
# COMPACT_ATOMS: atom_id res chain seq x y z
N GLN A 1 -32.34 -10.33 27.38
CA GLN A 1 -31.28 -9.97 28.36
C GLN A 1 -30.47 -11.21 28.77
N ALA A 2 -31.10 -12.32 29.15
CA ALA A 2 -30.39 -13.57 29.45
C ALA A 2 -29.59 -14.17 28.26
N GLU A 3 -30.11 -14.10 27.03
CA GLU A 3 -29.37 -14.58 25.84
C GLU A 3 -28.18 -13.69 25.47
N ILE A 4 -28.35 -12.36 25.55
CA ILE A 4 -27.26 -11.39 25.32
C ILE A 4 -26.13 -11.63 26.33
N SER A 5 -26.45 -11.82 27.61
CA SER A 5 -25.46 -12.12 28.64
C SER A 5 -24.72 -13.45 28.41
N LYS A 6 -25.37 -14.46 27.81
CA LYS A 6 -24.69 -15.70 27.42
C LYS A 6 -23.74 -15.49 26.23
N ILE A 7 -24.11 -14.64 25.29
CA ILE A 7 -23.26 -14.27 24.15
C ILE A 7 -22.04 -13.46 24.62
N GLU A 8 -22.24 -12.45 25.47
CA GLU A 8 -21.16 -11.63 26.04
C GLU A 8 -20.14 -12.44 26.85
N ASN A 9 -20.58 -13.52 27.49
CA ASN A 9 -19.71 -14.42 28.25
C ASN A 9 -19.16 -15.60 27.42
N GLY A 10 -19.35 -15.60 26.09
CA GLY A 10 -18.83 -16.64 25.20
C GLY A 10 -19.50 -18.01 25.35
N LEU A 11 -20.67 -18.08 26.00
CA LEU A 11 -21.38 -19.32 26.29
C LEU A 11 -22.34 -19.76 25.18
N ASN A 12 -22.60 -18.90 24.19
CA ASN A 12 -23.44 -19.17 23.03
C ASN A 12 -22.95 -18.36 21.82
N SER A 13 -22.74 -19.00 20.67
CA SER A 13 -22.50 -18.31 19.41
C SER A 13 -23.82 -17.73 18.86
N PRO A 14 -23.90 -16.42 18.57
CA PRO A 14 -25.10 -15.81 18.05
C PRO A 14 -25.36 -16.20 16.59
N THR A 15 -26.64 -16.20 16.17
CA THR A 15 -27.00 -16.35 14.76
C THR A 15 -26.76 -15.04 13.99
N VAL A 16 -26.63 -15.12 12.67
CA VAL A 16 -26.45 -13.95 11.79
C VAL A 16 -27.57 -12.91 11.96
N ASP A 17 -28.82 -13.37 12.09
CA ASP A 17 -29.97 -12.49 12.31
C ASP A 17 -29.89 -11.75 13.65
N LEU A 18 -29.44 -12.43 14.71
CA LEU A 18 -29.25 -11.82 16.03
C LEU A 18 -28.09 -10.82 16.01
N MET A 19 -26.99 -11.12 15.33
CA MET A 19 -25.86 -10.19 15.15
C MET A 19 -26.29 -8.93 14.39
N LYS A 20 -27.08 -9.06 13.32
CA LYS A 20 -27.62 -7.92 12.58
C LYS A 20 -28.50 -7.02 13.46
N GLN A 21 -29.34 -7.61 14.32
CA GLN A 21 -30.17 -6.86 15.25
C GLN A 21 -29.33 -6.13 16.31
N ILE A 22 -28.29 -6.78 16.84
CA ILE A 22 -27.35 -6.18 17.80
C ILE A 22 -26.64 -4.99 17.14
N ALA A 23 -26.06 -5.17 15.95
CA ALA A 23 -25.36 -4.11 15.21
C ALA A 23 -26.25 -2.89 14.94
N THR A 24 -27.49 -3.15 14.49
CA THR A 24 -28.49 -2.10 14.22
C THR A 24 -28.83 -1.31 15.48
N ARG A 25 -29.00 -1.99 16.62
CA ARG A 25 -29.33 -1.36 17.90
C ARG A 25 -28.16 -0.53 18.44
N LEU A 26 -26.94 -1.01 18.25
CA LEU A 26 -25.71 -0.31 18.60
C LEU A 26 -25.35 0.81 17.59
N LYS A 27 -26.07 0.90 16.47
CA LYS A 27 -25.81 1.83 15.35
C LYS A 27 -24.41 1.69 14.79
N VAL A 28 -23.92 0.47 14.71
CA VAL A 28 -22.60 0.13 14.15
C VAL A 28 -22.76 -0.80 12.95
N PRO A 29 -21.87 -0.74 11.94
CA PRO A 29 -21.76 -1.78 10.93
C PRO A 29 -21.63 -3.17 11.56
N ILE A 30 -22.33 -4.18 11.02
CA ILE A 30 -22.29 -5.55 11.54
C ILE A 30 -20.87 -6.13 11.55
N ALA A 31 -20.01 -5.68 10.62
CA ALA A 31 -18.60 -6.07 10.54
C ALA A 31 -17.84 -5.82 11.85
N LEU A 32 -18.15 -4.74 12.59
CA LEU A 32 -17.50 -4.41 13.86
C LEU A 32 -17.80 -5.42 14.98
N LEU A 33 -18.84 -6.26 14.82
CA LEU A 33 -19.12 -7.33 15.78
C LEU A 33 -18.27 -8.58 15.56
N PHE A 34 -17.61 -8.68 14.39
CA PHE A 34 -16.72 -9.78 14.01
C PHE A 34 -15.24 -9.40 14.11
N GLU A 35 -14.93 -8.12 14.34
CA GLU A 35 -13.56 -7.69 14.57
C GLU A 35 -13.11 -8.16 15.96
N GLU A 36 -12.30 -9.22 16.00
CA GLU A 36 -11.55 -9.58 17.20
C GLU A 36 -10.47 -8.54 17.45
N LEU A 37 -10.82 -7.51 18.23
CA LEU A 37 -9.94 -6.39 18.56
C LEU A 37 -8.55 -6.84 19.05
N GLN A 38 -8.43 -8.00 19.71
CA GLN A 38 -7.16 -8.52 20.22
C GLN A 38 -6.24 -9.10 19.13
N GLU A 39 -6.78 -9.85 18.16
CA GLU A 39 -5.95 -10.43 17.09
C GLU A 39 -5.40 -9.34 16.16
N ASN A 40 -6.22 -8.33 15.86
CA ASN A 40 -5.79 -7.16 15.10
C ASN A 40 -4.69 -6.38 15.83
N GLU A 41 -4.81 -6.21 17.15
CA GLU A 41 -3.77 -5.52 17.94
C GLU A 41 -2.43 -6.27 17.97
N GLU A 42 -2.43 -7.61 18.04
CA GLU A 42 -1.18 -8.39 18.01
C GLU A 42 -0.48 -8.25 16.66
N MET A 43 -1.23 -8.38 15.57
CA MET A 43 -0.70 -8.25 14.21
C MET A 43 -0.12 -6.86 13.98
N GLU A 44 -0.85 -5.79 14.36
CA GLU A 44 -0.37 -4.42 14.24
C GLU A 44 0.89 -4.17 15.06
N ARG A 45 0.93 -4.62 16.32
CA ARG A 45 2.12 -4.48 17.18
C ARG A 45 3.32 -5.24 16.60
N PHE A 46 3.10 -6.45 16.08
CA PHE A 46 4.13 -7.23 15.42
C PHE A 46 4.68 -6.47 14.20
N ASP A 47 3.80 -6.00 13.30
CA ASP A 47 4.20 -5.26 12.11
C ASP A 47 4.98 -3.99 12.45
N GLN A 48 4.45 -3.16 13.36
CA GLN A 48 5.09 -1.92 13.78
C GLN A 48 6.48 -2.18 14.37
N THR A 49 6.61 -3.19 15.23
CA THR A 49 7.87 -3.55 15.88
C THR A 49 8.90 -4.03 14.86
N VAL A 50 8.55 -5.00 14.01
CA VAL A 50 9.48 -5.55 13.03
C VAL A 50 9.83 -4.49 11.98
N SER A 51 8.87 -3.70 11.52
CA SER A 51 9.10 -2.60 10.57
C SER A 51 10.04 -1.52 11.15
N ALA A 52 9.92 -1.19 12.44
CA ALA A 52 10.83 -0.24 13.09
C ALA A 52 12.26 -0.80 13.15
N LEU A 53 12.42 -2.03 13.61
CA LEU A 53 13.72 -2.69 13.66
C LEU A 53 14.34 -2.86 12.26
N LEU A 54 13.52 -3.08 11.23
CA LEU A 54 13.98 -3.20 9.85
C LEU A 54 14.52 -1.88 9.31
N ARG A 55 13.86 -0.75 9.61
CA ARG A 55 14.35 0.59 9.27
C ARG A 55 15.66 0.93 9.97
N ASP A 56 15.83 0.45 11.20
CA ASP A 56 17.04 0.66 11.99
C ASP A 56 18.13 -0.41 11.73
N GLU A 57 17.92 -1.26 10.71
CA GLU A 57 18.81 -2.34 10.28
C GLU A 57 19.19 -3.31 11.42
N LYS A 58 18.30 -3.51 12.41
CA LYS A 58 18.52 -4.38 13.58
C LYS A 58 18.16 -5.84 13.30
N TYR A 59 18.73 -6.43 12.26
CA TYR A 59 18.35 -7.75 11.75
C TYR A 59 18.39 -8.89 12.80
N GLU A 60 19.41 -8.92 13.67
CA GLU A 60 19.51 -9.94 14.73
C GLU A 60 18.45 -9.79 15.83
N GLN A 61 17.90 -8.59 16.02
CA GLN A 61 16.75 -8.40 16.91
C GLN A 61 15.48 -8.89 16.23
N ILE A 62 15.33 -8.62 14.93
CA ILE A 62 14.20 -9.10 14.13
C ILE A 62 14.15 -10.63 14.15
N LYS A 63 15.26 -11.32 13.85
CA LYS A 63 15.30 -12.80 13.85
C LYS A 63 14.85 -13.39 15.18
N ARG A 64 15.34 -12.84 16.31
CA ARG A 64 14.94 -13.25 17.66
C ARG A 64 13.48 -12.95 17.98
N TYR A 65 12.93 -11.86 17.44
CA TYR A 65 11.54 -11.49 17.64
C TYR A 65 10.59 -12.37 16.83
N ILE A 66 10.89 -12.54 15.55
CA ILE A 66 10.16 -13.40 14.62
C ILE A 66 10.13 -14.85 15.10
N SER A 67 11.26 -15.39 15.62
CA SER A 67 11.31 -16.77 16.08
C SER A 67 10.36 -17.08 17.24
N LYS A 68 9.97 -16.07 18.04
CA LYS A 68 9.00 -16.22 19.13
C LYS A 68 7.57 -16.41 18.63
N HIS A 69 7.28 -16.05 17.38
CA HIS A 69 5.96 -16.08 16.77
C HIS A 69 5.83 -17.22 15.73
N ASN A 70 6.75 -18.19 15.72
CA ASN A 70 6.74 -19.29 14.75
C ASN A 70 5.57 -20.27 14.92
N ASN A 71 5.00 -20.38 16.13
CA ASN A 71 3.91 -21.31 16.45
C ASN A 71 2.57 -20.59 16.60
N ASN A 72 2.33 -19.51 15.83
CA ASN A 72 1.08 -18.78 15.90
C ASN A 72 -0.02 -19.51 15.11
N GLU A 73 -1.25 -19.50 15.63
CA GLU A 73 -2.43 -20.10 14.99
C GLU A 73 -3.09 -19.11 14.00
N ASN A 74 -2.87 -17.80 14.17
CA ASN A 74 -3.35 -16.77 13.27
C ASN A 74 -2.56 -16.80 11.95
N ILE A 75 -3.26 -17.14 10.87
CA ILE A 75 -2.69 -17.34 9.53
C ILE A 75 -2.08 -16.05 8.95
N GLU A 76 -2.70 -14.89 9.18
CA GLU A 76 -2.17 -13.60 8.70
C GLU A 76 -0.83 -13.28 9.35
N LEU A 77 -0.70 -13.53 10.66
CA LEU A 77 0.55 -13.35 11.37
C LEU A 77 1.63 -14.35 10.92
N VAL A 78 1.25 -15.59 10.59
CA VAL A 78 2.16 -16.58 9.98
C VAL A 78 2.66 -16.09 8.62
N ILE A 79 1.78 -15.58 7.76
CA ILE A 79 2.15 -15.01 6.45
C ILE A 79 3.06 -13.80 6.63
N LEU A 80 2.71 -12.86 7.51
CA LEU A 80 3.49 -11.65 7.76
C LEU A 80 4.88 -11.97 8.33
N ASN A 81 4.96 -12.94 9.24
CA ASN A 81 6.22 -13.45 9.78
C ASN A 81 7.12 -14.02 8.66
N ALA A 82 6.57 -14.88 7.79
CA ALA A 82 7.29 -15.44 6.66
C ALA A 82 7.77 -14.37 5.68
N TYR A 83 6.91 -13.39 5.36
CA TYR A 83 7.27 -12.23 4.56
C TYR A 83 8.50 -11.51 5.13
N PHE A 84 8.48 -11.14 6.41
CA PHE A 84 9.61 -10.43 7.01
C PHE A 84 10.90 -11.26 7.05
N ARG A 85 10.81 -12.58 7.26
CA ARG A 85 11.98 -13.45 7.19
C ARG A 85 12.65 -13.37 5.82
N ILE A 86 11.87 -13.49 4.75
CA ILE A 86 12.39 -13.40 3.38
C ILE A 86 13.05 -12.03 3.14
N ILE A 87 12.44 -10.94 3.59
CA ILE A 87 13.01 -9.59 3.45
C ILE A 87 14.31 -9.41 4.24
N VAL A 88 14.37 -9.91 5.48
CA VAL A 88 15.59 -9.84 6.30
C VAL A 88 16.71 -10.66 5.68
N ASP A 89 16.44 -11.88 5.22
CA ASP A 89 17.43 -12.74 4.60
C ASP A 89 17.94 -12.13 3.27
N LEU A 90 17.08 -11.47 2.49
CA LEU A 90 17.50 -10.67 1.34
C LEU A 90 18.41 -9.50 1.75
N LYS A 91 18.04 -8.73 2.78
CA LYS A 91 18.82 -7.56 3.24
C LYS A 91 20.16 -7.92 3.88
N GLN A 92 20.34 -9.16 4.31
CA GLN A 92 21.59 -9.69 4.85
C GLN A 92 22.37 -10.54 3.82
N ASP A 93 22.05 -10.38 2.53
CA ASP A 93 22.69 -11.10 1.42
C ASP A 93 22.66 -12.63 1.56
N GLN A 94 21.71 -13.18 2.31
CA GLN A 94 21.50 -14.63 2.42
C GLN A 94 20.72 -15.16 1.22
N TYR A 95 19.85 -14.32 0.64
CA TYR A 95 19.16 -14.58 -0.61
C TYR A 95 19.52 -13.51 -1.64
N ASP A 96 19.67 -13.93 -2.89
CA ASP A 96 19.63 -12.99 -4.01
C ASP A 96 18.19 -12.57 -4.33
N PHE A 97 18.04 -11.54 -5.16
CA PHE A 97 16.71 -11.02 -5.49
C PHE A 97 15.80 -12.06 -6.15
N ARG A 98 16.37 -13.02 -6.92
CA ARG A 98 15.60 -14.04 -7.64
C ARG A 98 15.01 -15.04 -6.66
N THR A 99 15.83 -15.46 -5.70
CA THR A 99 15.44 -16.36 -4.61
C THR A 99 14.39 -15.71 -3.74
N ALA A 100 14.60 -14.45 -3.32
CA ALA A 100 13.61 -13.71 -2.54
C ALA A 100 12.27 -13.58 -3.30
N THR A 101 12.32 -13.23 -4.58
CA THR A 101 11.10 -13.10 -5.41
C THR A 101 10.38 -14.44 -5.59
N PHE A 102 11.12 -15.53 -5.79
CA PHE A 102 10.55 -16.88 -5.85
C PHE A 102 9.84 -17.25 -4.53
N LEU A 103 10.50 -17.04 -3.39
CA LEU A 103 9.93 -17.33 -2.08
C LEU A 103 8.68 -16.48 -1.78
N LEU A 104 8.69 -15.19 -2.16
CA LEU A 104 7.52 -14.32 -2.01
C LEU A 104 6.35 -14.77 -2.89
N ASN A 105 6.60 -15.18 -4.15
CA ASN A 105 5.54 -15.72 -5.00
C ASN A 105 5.00 -17.06 -4.48
N ASN A 106 5.87 -17.95 -4.02
CA ASN A 106 5.42 -19.20 -3.39
C ASN A 106 4.60 -18.93 -2.14
N LEU A 107 4.98 -17.96 -1.31
CA LEU A 107 4.21 -17.58 -0.14
C LEU A 107 2.78 -17.15 -0.52
N LEU A 108 2.61 -16.37 -1.59
CA LEU A 108 1.29 -15.98 -2.10
C LEU A 108 0.42 -17.18 -2.48
N ILE A 109 1.02 -18.20 -3.11
CA ILE A 109 0.31 -19.38 -3.63
C ILE A 109 0.04 -20.41 -2.54
N GLU A 110 1.06 -20.81 -1.78
CA GLU A 110 0.98 -21.87 -0.77
C GLU A 110 0.06 -21.51 0.39
N ARG A 111 -0.10 -20.22 0.67
CA ARG A 111 -0.96 -19.70 1.75
C ARG A 111 -2.24 -19.06 1.25
N ASP A 112 -2.52 -19.13 -0.06
CA ASP A 112 -3.69 -18.50 -0.67
C ASP A 112 -3.93 -17.05 -0.18
N VAL A 113 -2.84 -16.27 -0.14
CA VAL A 113 -2.78 -15.01 0.62
C VAL A 113 -3.82 -14.00 0.14
N GLN A 114 -4.19 -14.05 -1.14
CA GLN A 114 -5.23 -13.17 -1.68
C GLN A 114 -6.58 -13.34 -0.98
N ASN A 115 -6.94 -14.58 -0.63
CA ASN A 115 -8.18 -14.90 0.05
C ASN A 115 -8.07 -14.70 1.57
N GLU A 116 -6.91 -15.02 2.15
CA GLU A 116 -6.67 -14.84 3.59
C GLU A 116 -6.56 -13.35 3.98
N SER A 117 -5.79 -12.55 3.22
CA SER A 117 -5.55 -11.15 3.55
C SER A 117 -5.17 -10.34 2.31
N ILE A 118 -6.13 -9.58 1.78
CA ILE A 118 -5.92 -8.66 0.66
C ILE A 118 -4.81 -7.65 0.99
N THR A 119 -4.73 -7.17 2.24
CA THR A 119 -3.69 -6.25 2.69
C THR A 119 -2.29 -6.87 2.58
N LEU A 120 -2.11 -8.11 3.04
CA LEU A 120 -0.83 -8.81 2.91
C LEU A 120 -0.51 -9.16 1.46
N PHE A 121 -1.51 -9.52 0.65
CA PHE A 121 -1.35 -9.76 -0.77
C PHE A 121 -0.77 -8.52 -1.48
N ILE A 122 -1.38 -7.35 -1.27
CA ILE A 122 -0.90 -6.07 -1.84
C ILE A 122 0.53 -5.80 -1.37
N ARG A 123 0.83 -5.99 -0.08
CA ARG A 123 2.16 -5.75 0.48
C ARG A 123 3.23 -6.62 -0.16
N ILE A 124 2.96 -7.92 -0.27
CA ILE A 124 3.89 -8.89 -0.85
C ILE A 124 4.07 -8.63 -2.36
N LYS A 125 2.99 -8.43 -3.11
CA LYS A 125 3.07 -8.10 -4.54
C LYS A 125 3.79 -6.76 -4.80
N THR A 126 3.59 -5.76 -3.95
CA THR A 126 4.33 -4.48 -4.03
C THR A 126 5.81 -4.68 -3.75
N ALA A 127 6.17 -5.52 -2.78
CA ALA A 127 7.57 -5.85 -2.52
C ALA A 127 8.22 -6.55 -3.73
N ILE A 128 7.52 -7.50 -4.35
CA ILE A 128 7.96 -8.15 -5.60
C ILE A 128 8.15 -7.12 -6.71
N ALA A 129 7.18 -6.22 -6.91
CA ALA A 129 7.26 -5.16 -7.91
C ALA A 129 8.49 -4.25 -7.70
N ASN A 130 8.76 -3.86 -6.45
CA ASN A 130 9.94 -3.06 -6.11
C ASN A 130 11.24 -3.80 -6.41
N LEU A 131 11.33 -5.10 -6.10
CA LEU A 131 12.52 -5.90 -6.42
C LEU A 131 12.76 -5.98 -7.93
N TYR A 132 11.69 -6.15 -8.72
CA TYR A 132 11.78 -6.10 -10.18
C TYR A 132 12.22 -4.72 -10.67
N ALA A 133 11.67 -3.63 -10.12
CA ALA A 133 12.01 -2.27 -10.51
C ALA A 133 13.48 -1.93 -10.21
N GLU A 134 13.98 -2.29 -9.03
CA GLU A 134 15.39 -2.12 -8.63
C GLU A 134 16.35 -2.81 -9.61
N HIS A 135 15.92 -3.93 -10.19
CA HIS A 135 16.68 -4.71 -11.19
C HIS A 135 16.31 -4.37 -12.64
N LYS A 136 15.56 -3.28 -12.86
CA LYS A 136 15.13 -2.80 -14.19
C LYS A 136 14.31 -3.81 -14.99
N LEU A 137 13.65 -4.74 -14.32
CA LEU A 137 12.72 -5.72 -14.92
C LEU A 137 11.32 -5.11 -15.02
N PHE A 138 11.20 -4.02 -15.78
CA PHE A 138 10.01 -3.17 -15.76
C PHE A 138 8.74 -3.87 -16.24
N HIS A 139 8.82 -4.73 -17.25
CA HIS A 139 7.65 -5.53 -17.68
C HIS A 139 7.06 -6.36 -16.53
N LEU A 140 7.90 -6.98 -15.70
CA LEU A 140 7.44 -7.74 -14.54
C LEU A 140 6.92 -6.83 -13.41
N THR A 141 7.48 -5.63 -13.30
CA THR A 141 7.01 -4.59 -12.37
C THR A 141 5.59 -4.15 -12.72
N THR A 142 5.37 -3.75 -13.97
CA THR A 142 4.06 -3.37 -14.52
C THR A 142 3.03 -4.49 -14.36
N ASN A 143 3.39 -5.73 -14.68
CA ASN A 143 2.47 -6.86 -14.49
C ASN A 143 2.09 -7.05 -13.01
N SER A 144 3.03 -6.88 -12.09
CA SER A 144 2.76 -6.99 -10.65
C SER A 144 1.81 -5.89 -10.17
N TYR A 145 1.92 -4.67 -10.70
CA TYR A 145 0.97 -3.60 -10.40
C TYR A 145 -0.40 -3.87 -11.01
N LEU A 146 -0.47 -4.33 -12.26
CA LEU A 146 -1.72 -4.66 -12.94
C LEU A 146 -2.51 -5.74 -12.19
N ASP A 147 -1.85 -6.78 -11.67
CA ASP A 147 -2.47 -7.81 -10.84
C ASP A 147 -3.18 -7.19 -9.61
N ILE A 148 -2.51 -6.24 -8.94
CA ILE A 148 -3.07 -5.56 -7.77
C ILE A 148 -4.24 -4.65 -8.18
N GLU A 149 -4.10 -3.91 -9.28
CA GLU A 149 -5.14 -3.01 -9.78
C GLU A 149 -6.42 -3.76 -10.13
N ILE A 150 -6.32 -4.84 -10.90
CA ILE A 150 -7.48 -5.66 -11.28
C ILE A 150 -8.22 -6.16 -10.04
N LEU A 151 -7.48 -6.65 -9.03
CA LEU A 151 -8.07 -7.07 -7.76
C LEU A 151 -8.79 -5.91 -7.07
N LEU A 152 -8.11 -4.78 -6.86
CA LEU A 152 -8.66 -3.66 -6.09
C LEU A 152 -9.82 -2.96 -6.78
N GLU A 153 -9.76 -2.78 -8.11
CA GLU A 153 -10.86 -2.25 -8.91
C GLU A 153 -12.08 -3.19 -8.84
N SER A 154 -11.88 -4.51 -8.89
CA SER A 154 -12.97 -5.49 -8.80
C SER A 154 -13.65 -5.51 -7.42
N LEU A 155 -12.88 -5.29 -6.35
CA LEU A 155 -13.41 -5.21 -4.99
C LEU A 155 -14.20 -3.92 -4.77
N ASN A 156 -13.83 -2.83 -5.44
CA ASN A 156 -14.47 -1.52 -5.37
C ASN A 156 -14.78 -1.07 -3.92
N SER A 157 -13.80 -1.23 -3.02
CA SER A 157 -13.94 -0.97 -1.59
C SER A 157 -13.19 0.28 -1.17
N SER A 158 -13.86 1.13 -0.39
CA SER A 158 -13.25 2.34 0.20
C SER A 158 -12.07 2.02 1.12
N LEU A 159 -12.02 0.80 1.68
CA LEU A 159 -10.94 0.33 2.53
C LEU A 159 -9.57 0.37 1.83
N TYR A 160 -9.53 0.09 0.53
CA TYR A 160 -8.29 -0.07 -0.22
C TYR A 160 -7.96 1.10 -1.15
N VAL A 161 -8.73 2.18 -1.09
CA VAL A 161 -8.53 3.38 -1.94
C VAL A 161 -7.12 3.93 -1.79
N THR A 162 -6.62 4.08 -0.56
CA THR A 162 -5.25 4.56 -0.31
C THR A 162 -4.19 3.67 -0.94
N SER A 163 -4.39 2.34 -0.92
CA SER A 163 -3.50 1.39 -1.57
C SER A 163 -3.56 1.55 -3.08
N LEU A 164 -4.75 1.63 -3.67
CA LEU A 164 -4.94 1.78 -5.11
C LEU A 164 -4.31 3.08 -5.65
N ILE A 165 -4.46 4.21 -4.94
CA ILE A 165 -3.80 5.47 -5.29
C ILE A 165 -2.28 5.30 -5.34
N LYS A 166 -1.68 4.61 -4.36
CA LYS A 166 -0.23 4.34 -4.33
C LYS A 166 0.21 3.46 -5.50
N ILE A 167 -0.60 2.45 -5.85
CA ILE A 167 -0.31 1.58 -7.00
C ILE A 167 -0.32 2.39 -8.29
N TYR A 168 -1.36 3.20 -8.55
CA TYR A 168 -1.39 4.06 -9.73
C TYR A 168 -0.21 5.03 -9.79
N PHE A 169 0.12 5.67 -8.67
CA PHE A 169 1.28 6.58 -8.60
C PHE A 169 2.59 5.86 -8.95
N ASN A 170 2.83 4.69 -8.36
CA ASN A 170 4.06 3.93 -8.60
C ASN A 170 4.11 3.36 -10.03
N HIS A 171 2.98 2.89 -10.55
CA HIS A 171 2.88 2.37 -11.91
C HIS A 171 3.16 3.48 -12.93
N ALA A 172 2.51 4.64 -12.78
CA ALA A 172 2.80 5.82 -13.56
C ALA A 172 4.28 6.22 -13.50
N GLN A 173 4.89 6.16 -12.31
CA GLN A 173 6.30 6.52 -12.13
C GLN A 173 7.25 5.63 -12.94
N ILE A 174 7.00 4.33 -12.94
CA ILE A 174 7.81 3.36 -13.69
C ILE A 174 7.64 3.59 -15.20
N LEU A 175 6.41 3.82 -15.66
CA LEU A 175 6.14 4.10 -17.08
C LEU A 175 6.82 5.41 -17.53
N LEU A 176 6.76 6.46 -16.72
CA LEU A 176 7.48 7.72 -16.99
C LEU A 176 9.00 7.50 -17.08
N TYR A 177 9.58 6.68 -16.19
CA TYR A 177 11.01 6.35 -16.22
C TYR A 177 11.42 5.62 -17.50
N GLN A 178 10.47 4.97 -18.18
CA GLN A 178 10.68 4.25 -19.44
C GLN A 178 10.28 5.07 -20.68
N ASP A 179 9.95 6.35 -20.52
CA ASP A 179 9.43 7.22 -21.58
C ASP A 179 8.11 6.72 -22.22
N LEU A 180 7.37 5.86 -21.50
CA LEU A 180 6.04 5.36 -21.89
C LEU A 180 4.96 6.37 -21.47
N PHE A 181 5.01 7.55 -22.09
CA PHE A 181 4.27 8.73 -21.65
C PHE A 181 2.74 8.56 -21.74
N GLU A 182 2.22 8.02 -22.84
CA GLU A 182 0.76 7.86 -23.03
C GLU A 182 0.18 6.80 -22.09
N GLU A 183 0.90 5.71 -21.85
CA GLU A 183 0.52 4.72 -20.85
C GLU A 183 0.56 5.30 -19.44
N SER A 184 1.61 6.07 -19.11
CA SER A 184 1.74 6.68 -17.78
C SER A 184 0.59 7.63 -17.45
N LYS A 185 0.13 8.41 -18.43
CA LYS A 185 -0.96 9.37 -18.30
C LYS A 185 -2.25 8.73 -17.79
N ILE A 186 -2.56 7.51 -18.26
CA ILE A 186 -3.75 6.77 -17.84
C ILE A 186 -3.75 6.60 -16.32
N TYR A 187 -2.64 6.13 -15.75
CA TYR A 187 -2.52 5.88 -14.31
C TYR A 187 -2.41 7.18 -13.50
N ILE A 188 -1.75 8.21 -14.04
CA ILE A 188 -1.74 9.54 -13.42
C ILE A 188 -3.17 10.06 -13.27
N GLN A 189 -3.96 9.99 -14.34
CA GLN A 189 -5.35 10.44 -14.34
C GLN A 189 -6.23 9.63 -13.39
N LYS A 190 -6.11 8.29 -13.41
CA LYS A 190 -6.81 7.42 -12.44
C LYS A 190 -6.47 7.79 -10.99
N GLY A 191 -5.20 8.03 -10.70
CA GLY A 191 -4.74 8.47 -9.37
C GLY A 191 -5.33 9.81 -8.94
N ILE A 192 -5.32 10.81 -9.82
CA ILE A 192 -5.89 12.14 -9.54
C ILE A 192 -7.40 12.04 -9.32
N GLU A 193 -8.12 11.35 -10.20
CA GLU A 193 -9.56 11.16 -10.08
C GLU A 193 -9.93 10.50 -8.75
N LEU A 194 -9.22 9.44 -8.38
CA LEU A 194 -9.47 8.71 -7.14
C LEU A 194 -9.13 9.57 -5.90
N CYS A 195 -8.06 10.37 -5.95
CA CYS A 195 -7.74 11.35 -4.92
C CYS A 195 -8.86 12.37 -4.73
N LEU A 196 -9.37 12.95 -5.82
CA LEU A 196 -10.44 13.95 -5.78
C LEU A 196 -11.76 13.36 -5.29
N LEU A 197 -12.14 12.19 -5.80
CA LEU A 197 -13.39 11.50 -5.45
C LEU A 197 -13.45 11.16 -3.96
N HIS A 198 -12.35 10.70 -3.37
CA HIS A 198 -12.27 10.28 -1.97
C HIS A 198 -11.64 11.32 -1.04
N GLN A 199 -11.39 12.54 -1.54
CA GLN A 199 -10.76 13.62 -0.77
C GLN A 199 -9.41 13.23 -0.14
N GLN A 200 -8.65 12.39 -0.83
CA GLN A 200 -7.31 11.95 -0.43
C GLN A 200 -6.26 12.89 -1.01
N THR A 201 -5.45 13.54 -0.17
CA THR A 201 -4.50 14.57 -0.62
C THR A 201 -3.04 14.12 -0.59
N PHE A 202 -2.73 13.01 0.08
CA PHE A 202 -1.36 12.60 0.41
C PHE A 202 -0.41 12.38 -0.79
N LEU A 203 -0.95 12.05 -1.98
CA LEU A 203 -0.20 11.92 -3.24
C LEU A 203 -0.70 12.88 -4.34
N LEU A 204 -1.66 13.76 -4.05
CA LEU A 204 -2.28 14.60 -5.09
C LEU A 204 -1.24 15.54 -5.73
N GLY A 205 -0.42 16.20 -4.90
CA GLY A 205 0.67 17.04 -5.40
C GLY A 205 1.71 16.26 -6.22
N HIS A 206 2.03 15.03 -5.81
CA HIS A 206 2.96 14.15 -6.55
C HIS A 206 2.40 13.72 -7.90
N LEU A 207 1.11 13.41 -7.98
CA LEU A 207 0.45 13.05 -9.23
C LEU A 207 0.37 14.23 -10.19
N TYR A 208 0.11 15.45 -9.70
CA TYR A 208 0.22 16.66 -10.53
C TYR A 208 1.65 16.90 -11.01
N PHE A 209 2.66 16.58 -10.20
CA PHE A 209 4.04 16.66 -10.65
C PHE A 209 4.34 15.66 -11.80
N GLN A 210 3.87 14.41 -11.68
CA GLN A 210 3.94 13.42 -12.76
C GLN A 210 3.18 13.87 -14.02
N LEU A 211 2.00 14.50 -13.85
CA LEU A 211 1.23 15.05 -14.96
C LEU A 211 2.00 16.17 -15.68
N GLY A 212 2.71 17.02 -14.93
CA GLY A 212 3.59 18.03 -15.50
C GLY A 212 4.72 17.42 -16.33
N ASN A 213 5.38 16.37 -15.80
CA ASN A 213 6.44 15.63 -16.51
C ASN A 213 5.93 15.05 -17.83
N TYR A 214 4.74 14.42 -17.81
CA TYR A 214 4.07 13.96 -19.02
C TYR A 214 3.84 15.11 -20.01
N GLN A 215 3.20 16.20 -19.57
CA GLN A 215 2.84 17.33 -20.43
C GLN A 215 4.07 17.99 -21.07
N GLU A 216 5.15 18.17 -20.30
CA GLU A 216 6.42 18.69 -20.82
C GLU A 216 7.00 17.76 -21.89
N ALA A 217 7.05 16.46 -21.62
CA ALA A 217 7.63 15.47 -22.53
C ALA A 217 6.90 15.37 -23.87
N VAL A 218 5.57 15.53 -23.87
CA VAL A 218 4.75 15.49 -25.11
C VAL A 218 4.47 16.87 -25.71
N GLY A 219 5.03 17.94 -25.15
CA GLY A 219 4.91 19.31 -25.68
C GLY A 219 3.54 19.97 -25.48
N ILE A 220 2.83 19.65 -24.40
CA ILE A 220 1.57 20.30 -24.01
C ILE A 220 1.87 21.59 -23.24
N ASP A 221 1.52 22.73 -23.81
CA ASP A 221 1.80 24.09 -23.29
C ASP A 221 1.36 24.36 -21.83
N SER A 222 0.44 23.57 -21.27
CA SER A 222 -0.03 23.77 -19.89
C SER A 222 0.93 23.28 -18.81
N PHE A 223 2.07 22.66 -19.15
CA PHE A 223 2.95 22.00 -18.19
C PHE A 223 3.43 22.92 -17.05
N GLN A 224 3.75 24.20 -17.33
CA GLN A 224 4.15 25.17 -16.30
C GLN A 224 3.06 25.42 -15.25
N LYS A 225 1.80 25.53 -15.70
CA LYS A 225 0.65 25.66 -14.79
C LYS A 225 0.51 24.41 -13.93
N THR A 226 0.67 23.24 -14.54
CA THR A 226 0.57 21.95 -13.85
C THR A 226 1.66 21.77 -12.79
N TYR A 227 2.91 22.13 -13.10
CA TYR A 227 4.00 22.14 -12.11
C TYR A 227 3.74 23.12 -10.97
N THR A 228 3.22 24.31 -11.29
CA THR A 228 2.87 25.31 -10.27
C THR A 228 1.75 24.81 -9.35
N VAL A 229 0.75 24.09 -9.88
CA VAL A 229 -0.29 23.41 -9.08
C VAL A 229 0.33 22.34 -8.18
N ALA A 230 1.20 21.48 -8.72
CA ALA A 230 1.91 20.47 -7.95
C ALA A 230 2.68 21.10 -6.78
N TYR A 231 3.49 22.12 -7.08
CA TYR A 231 4.25 22.88 -6.08
C TYR A 231 3.36 23.49 -5.00
N THR A 232 2.23 24.10 -5.40
CA THR A 232 1.26 24.71 -4.46
C THR A 232 0.66 23.68 -3.52
N LEU A 233 0.22 22.53 -4.05
CA LEU A 233 -0.32 21.44 -3.24
C LEU A 233 0.73 20.88 -2.27
N LEU A 234 1.96 20.65 -2.75
CA LEU A 234 3.04 20.14 -1.92
C LEU A 234 3.44 21.13 -0.81
N HIS A 235 3.37 22.44 -1.08
CA HIS A 235 3.53 23.48 -0.06
C HIS A 235 2.40 23.43 0.98
N ALA A 236 1.14 23.46 0.52
CA ALA A 236 -0.03 23.50 1.40
C ALA A 236 -0.15 22.26 2.30
N LEU A 237 0.34 21.10 1.83
CA LEU A 237 0.34 19.83 2.57
C LEU A 237 1.63 19.60 3.38
N GLU A 238 2.51 20.60 3.47
CA GLU A 238 3.78 20.54 4.20
C GLU A 238 4.72 19.39 3.76
N LEU A 239 4.64 18.98 2.49
CA LEU A 239 5.45 17.90 1.91
C LEU A 239 6.83 18.42 1.48
N LYS A 240 7.60 18.91 2.45
CA LYS A 240 8.86 19.69 2.27
C LYS A 240 9.86 19.05 1.31
N SER A 241 10.15 17.76 1.47
CA SER A 241 11.15 17.07 0.65
C SER A 241 10.75 16.97 -0.81
N THR A 242 9.47 16.73 -1.09
CA THR A 242 8.97 16.63 -2.47
C THR A 242 8.83 18.02 -3.07
N LYS A 243 8.34 19.00 -2.29
CA LYS A 243 8.32 20.41 -2.70
C LYS A 243 9.70 20.86 -3.17
N GLN A 244 10.75 20.57 -2.38
CA GLN A 244 12.11 20.93 -2.74
C GLN A 244 12.56 20.27 -4.05
N LYS A 245 12.26 18.98 -4.25
CA LYS A 245 12.56 18.30 -5.52
C LYS A 245 11.90 18.98 -6.74
N VAL A 246 10.68 19.49 -6.60
CA VAL A 246 10.02 20.23 -7.69
C VAL A 246 10.78 21.51 -8.02
N VAL A 247 11.22 22.25 -7.00
CA VAL A 247 12.05 23.46 -7.19
C VAL A 247 13.38 23.06 -7.86
N ASP A 248 14.12 22.12 -7.29
CA ASP A 248 15.44 21.71 -7.79
C ASP A 248 15.41 21.25 -9.26
N LEU A 249 14.31 20.63 -9.70
CA LEU A 249 14.18 20.07 -11.05
C LEU A 249 13.49 21.00 -12.04
N LYS A 250 12.62 21.90 -11.58
CA LYS A 250 11.66 22.61 -12.44
C LYS A 250 11.47 24.09 -12.07
N GLU A 251 12.39 24.71 -11.33
CA GLU A 251 12.31 26.12 -10.91
C GLU A 251 11.98 27.07 -12.08
N GLU A 252 12.67 26.92 -13.23
CA GLU A 252 12.46 27.74 -14.43
C GLU A 252 11.08 27.54 -15.09
N HIS A 253 10.32 26.55 -14.66
CA HIS A 253 8.96 26.25 -15.15
C HIS A 253 7.87 26.58 -14.12
N LEU A 254 8.25 27.05 -12.93
CA LEU A 254 7.30 27.51 -11.92
C LEU A 254 6.90 28.96 -12.18
N LEU A 255 5.60 29.24 -12.14
CA LEU A 255 5.08 30.59 -12.30
C LEU A 255 5.33 31.47 -11.07
N PHE A 256 5.54 30.86 -9.91
CA PHE A 256 5.96 31.51 -8.67
C PHE A 256 6.52 30.46 -7.69
N THR A 257 7.23 30.94 -6.68
CA THR A 257 7.64 30.18 -5.50
C THR A 257 7.19 30.90 -4.22
N PHE A 258 6.94 30.16 -3.15
CA PHE A 258 6.72 30.73 -1.82
C PHE A 258 8.07 31.02 -1.18
N GLU A 259 8.20 32.20 -0.56
CA GLU A 259 9.33 32.55 0.31
C GLU A 259 9.40 31.66 1.55
#